data_AF-A0A4W6GA21-F1
#
_entry.id   AF-A0A4W6GA21-F1
#
_cell.length_a   1.000
_cell.length_b   1.000
_cell.length_c   1.000
_cell.angle_alpha   90.00
_cell.angle_beta   90.00
_cell.angle_gamma   90.00
#
_symmetry.space_group_name_H-M   'P 1'
#
loop_
_entity.id
_entity.type
_entity.pdbx_description
1 polymer ?
#
loop_
_entity_poly.entity_id
_entity_poly.type
_entity_poly.pdbx_seq_one_letter_code
_entity_poly.pdbx_strand_id
1 'polypeptide(L)'
;MRDNGFPLPDDEKTLYGQFPKTFKWSTASAAYQIEGSWRAHGKGLSIWDKFAHTPLRVSNSDNADIACDSYNKIDKDVEVLKRLKVSHYRFSVSWPRVLPDGTNNHINEAGLNYYHRGYTAWSLMDNFEWAAGYSERFGLFFVNRSNPTLPRIPKNSASRYASIITCNGFPDPALGPHECLNPEPEGNVMLSPLDSLDCTTAKYTCNILENKYIFIF
;
A
#
# COMPACT_ATOMS: atom_id res chain seq x y z
N MET A 1 20.18 -38.85 32.72
CA MET A 1 19.62 -39.19 31.39
C MET A 1 19.17 -37.89 30.75
N ARG A 2 19.87 -37.42 29.71
CA ARG A 2 19.45 -36.29 28.87
C ARG A 2 19.17 -36.90 27.49
N ASP A 3 17.92 -36.74 27.04
CA ASP A 3 17.34 -37.13 25.75
C ASP A 3 17.03 -38.61 25.48
N ASN A 4 15.75 -38.96 25.66
CA ASN A 4 15.06 -40.14 25.10
C ASN A 4 14.13 -39.74 23.92
N GLY A 5 14.48 -38.67 23.17
CA GLY A 5 13.68 -38.15 22.06
C GLY A 5 14.37 -38.40 20.71
N PHE A 6 13.57 -38.59 19.65
CA PHE A 6 14.09 -38.70 18.28
C PHE A 6 14.95 -37.47 17.94
N PRO A 7 16.08 -37.63 17.23
CA PRO A 7 16.85 -36.49 16.75
C PRO A 7 15.98 -35.63 15.84
N LEU A 8 16.07 -34.31 15.97
CA LEU A 8 15.35 -33.36 15.11
C LEU A 8 15.72 -33.65 13.65
N PRO A 9 14.74 -33.84 12.76
CA PRO A 9 15.02 -34.03 11.33
C PRO A 9 15.68 -32.77 10.75
N ASP A 10 16.39 -32.94 9.63
CA ASP A 10 17.26 -31.89 9.08
C ASP A 10 16.52 -30.59 8.70
N ASP A 11 15.22 -30.67 8.41
CA ASP A 11 14.31 -29.56 8.13
C ASP A 11 13.87 -28.78 9.37
N GLU A 12 14.08 -29.33 10.57
CA GLU A 12 13.85 -28.67 11.86
C GLU A 12 15.12 -28.02 12.41
N LYS A 13 16.28 -28.21 11.76
CA LYS A 13 17.52 -27.54 12.15
C LYS A 13 17.47 -26.05 11.81
N THR A 14 17.79 -25.21 12.79
CA THR A 14 17.88 -23.76 12.59
C THR A 14 18.95 -23.42 11.54
N LEU A 15 18.55 -22.68 10.50
CA LEU A 15 19.47 -22.18 9.49
C LEU A 15 20.18 -20.92 10.01
N TYR A 16 21.51 -20.88 9.87
CA TYR A 16 22.34 -19.75 10.26
C TYR A 16 22.82 -18.98 9.03
N GLY A 17 22.75 -17.65 9.07
CA GLY A 17 23.18 -16.78 7.97
C GLY A 17 22.72 -15.34 8.13
N GLN A 18 23.14 -14.47 7.22
CA GLN A 18 22.68 -13.08 7.13
C GLN A 18 22.08 -12.83 5.75
N PHE A 19 20.99 -12.07 5.70
CA PHE A 19 20.45 -11.58 4.44
C PHE A 19 21.40 -10.54 3.80
N PRO A 20 21.33 -10.32 2.48
CA PRO A 20 22.08 -9.25 1.83
C PRO A 20 21.81 -7.89 2.49
N LYS A 21 22.81 -7.01 2.51
CA LYS A 21 22.67 -5.66 3.13
C LYS A 21 21.56 -4.82 2.50
N THR A 22 21.16 -5.13 1.27
CA THR A 22 20.08 -4.46 0.53
C THR A 22 18.69 -5.02 0.84
N PHE A 23 18.59 -6.08 1.63
CA PHE A 23 17.32 -6.73 1.96
C PHE A 23 16.40 -5.77 2.72
N LYS A 24 15.13 -5.74 2.33
CA LYS A 24 14.13 -4.84 2.90
C LYS A 24 13.20 -5.61 3.84
N TRP A 25 13.24 -5.24 5.11
CA TRP A 25 12.29 -5.71 6.11
C TRP A 25 11.07 -4.79 6.13
N SER A 26 9.89 -5.39 6.15
CA SER A 26 8.60 -4.70 6.12
C SER A 26 7.58 -5.41 7.00
N THR A 27 6.60 -4.66 7.48
CA THR A 27 5.32 -5.19 7.98
C THR A 27 4.18 -4.69 7.10
N ALA A 28 2.99 -5.29 7.24
CA ALA A 28 1.84 -4.91 6.43
C ALA A 28 0.53 -4.88 7.24
N SER A 29 -0.42 -4.08 6.77
CA SER A 29 -1.79 -3.99 7.29
C SER A 29 -2.81 -3.80 6.16
N ALA A 30 -4.10 -3.82 6.51
CA ALA A 30 -5.19 -3.47 5.61
C ALA A 30 -6.21 -2.56 6.31
N ALA A 31 -6.78 -1.62 5.56
CA ALA A 31 -7.59 -0.52 6.09
C ALA A 31 -8.73 -1.00 7.00
N TYR A 32 -9.59 -1.91 6.51
CA TYR A 32 -10.73 -2.41 7.28
C TYR A 32 -10.31 -3.18 8.55
N GLN A 33 -9.13 -3.78 8.56
CA GLN A 33 -8.67 -4.58 9.70
C GLN A 33 -8.20 -3.72 10.87
N ILE A 34 -7.68 -2.51 10.63
CA ILE A 34 -6.99 -1.73 11.66
C ILE A 34 -7.51 -0.30 11.86
N GLU A 35 -8.12 0.33 10.85
CA GLU A 35 -8.45 1.76 10.91
C GLU A 35 -9.60 2.07 11.86
N GLY A 36 -10.70 1.33 11.74
CA GLY A 36 -11.96 1.68 12.37
C GLY A 36 -12.55 2.98 11.86
N SER A 37 -13.28 3.69 12.72
CA SER A 37 -13.92 4.97 12.42
C SER A 37 -14.78 4.90 11.15
N TRP A 38 -15.61 3.86 11.07
CA TRP A 38 -16.27 3.43 9.83
C TRP A 38 -17.27 4.43 9.23
N ARG A 39 -17.79 5.36 10.05
CA ARG A 39 -18.66 6.48 9.65
C ARG A 39 -18.06 7.86 9.92
N ALA A 40 -16.82 7.94 10.40
CA ALA A 40 -16.21 9.21 10.72
C ALA A 40 -15.93 10.01 9.45
N HIS A 41 -16.02 11.34 9.57
CA HIS A 41 -15.55 12.31 8.58
C HIS A 41 -16.00 12.00 7.14
N GLY A 42 -17.26 11.63 6.95
CA GLY A 42 -17.83 11.43 5.62
C GLY A 42 -17.45 10.12 4.92
N LYS A 43 -16.81 9.15 5.61
CA LYS A 43 -16.56 7.84 5.04
C LYS A 43 -17.89 7.16 4.64
N GLY A 44 -17.94 6.66 3.40
CA GLY A 44 -19.03 5.87 2.86
C GLY A 44 -19.06 4.42 3.38
N LEU A 45 -20.11 3.69 2.98
CA LEU A 45 -20.30 2.30 3.36
C LEU A 45 -19.45 1.37 2.48
N SER A 46 -18.62 0.52 3.08
CA SER A 46 -17.92 -0.56 2.38
C SER A 46 -18.74 -1.85 2.33
N ILE A 47 -18.34 -2.77 1.45
CA ILE A 47 -18.88 -4.13 1.43
C ILE A 47 -18.64 -4.87 2.75
N TRP A 48 -17.50 -4.60 3.41
CA TRP A 48 -17.12 -5.25 4.66
C TRP A 48 -17.91 -4.71 5.85
N ASP A 49 -18.22 -3.41 5.85
CA ASP A 49 -19.16 -2.82 6.82
C ASP A 49 -20.50 -3.55 6.74
N LYS A 50 -21.05 -3.72 5.53
CA LYS A 50 -22.32 -4.43 5.33
C LYS A 50 -22.24 -5.91 5.75
N PHE A 51 -21.16 -6.59 5.40
CA PHE A 51 -20.95 -7.99 5.74
C PHE A 51 -20.87 -8.21 7.25
N ALA A 52 -20.04 -7.44 7.95
CA ALA A 52 -19.80 -7.59 9.38
C ALA A 52 -21.02 -7.21 10.23
N HIS A 53 -21.81 -6.22 9.80
CA HIS A 53 -23.07 -5.85 10.44
C HIS A 53 -24.23 -6.82 10.16
N THR A 54 -24.04 -7.80 9.26
CA THR A 54 -25.06 -8.81 9.00
C THR A 54 -24.99 -9.91 10.07
N PRO A 55 -26.08 -10.20 10.82
CA PRO A 55 -26.06 -11.20 11.88
C PRO A 55 -25.52 -12.55 11.41
N LEU A 56 -24.76 -13.22 12.29
CA LEU A 56 -24.21 -14.57 12.09
C LEU A 56 -23.17 -14.70 10.97
N ARG A 57 -22.72 -13.60 10.35
CA ARG A 57 -21.65 -13.63 9.34
C ARG A 57 -20.24 -13.59 9.93
N VAL A 58 -20.10 -13.07 11.14
CA VAL A 58 -18.83 -12.96 11.87
C VAL A 58 -19.00 -13.62 13.25
N SER A 59 -17.95 -14.32 13.70
CA SER A 59 -17.92 -14.91 15.05
C SER A 59 -18.17 -13.84 16.10
N ASN A 60 -18.87 -14.19 17.18
CA ASN A 60 -19.24 -13.29 18.27
C ASN A 60 -20.01 -12.01 17.85
N SER A 61 -20.47 -11.92 16.60
CA SER A 61 -21.01 -10.68 16.03
C SER A 61 -20.02 -9.51 16.07
N ASP A 62 -18.72 -9.80 16.00
CA ASP A 62 -17.68 -8.77 15.96
C ASP A 62 -17.75 -7.95 14.67
N ASN A 63 -17.32 -6.69 14.73
CA ASN A 63 -17.16 -5.81 13.58
C ASN A 63 -15.89 -4.96 13.70
N ALA A 64 -15.57 -4.23 12.63
CA ALA A 64 -14.37 -3.39 12.57
C ALA A 64 -14.70 -1.90 12.72
N ASP A 65 -15.77 -1.55 13.43
CA ASP A 65 -16.20 -0.16 13.61
C ASP A 65 -15.12 0.68 14.31
N ILE A 66 -14.45 0.07 15.29
CA ILE A 66 -13.31 0.62 16.02
C ILE A 66 -12.01 -0.07 15.58
N ALA A 67 -12.02 -1.40 15.42
CA ALA A 67 -10.85 -2.20 15.07
C ALA A 67 -9.65 -1.93 16.01
N CYS A 68 -8.46 -1.66 15.46
CA CYS A 68 -7.29 -1.22 16.23
C CYS A 68 -7.23 0.31 16.42
N ASP A 69 -8.22 1.05 15.89
CA ASP A 69 -8.33 2.51 15.98
C ASP A 69 -7.13 3.27 15.38
N SER A 70 -6.51 2.69 14.35
CA SER A 70 -5.36 3.29 13.65
C SER A 70 -5.72 4.64 13.02
N TYR A 71 -6.99 4.85 12.65
CA TYR A 71 -7.47 6.12 12.10
C TYR A 71 -7.17 7.31 13.04
N ASN A 72 -7.30 7.10 14.35
CA ASN A 72 -7.05 8.12 15.36
C ASN A 72 -5.67 7.97 16.03
N LYS A 73 -4.91 6.92 15.72
CA LYS A 73 -3.68 6.52 16.41
C LYS A 73 -2.47 6.31 15.49
N ILE A 74 -2.52 6.84 14.27
CA ILE A 74 -1.44 6.68 13.28
C ILE A 74 -0.06 7.07 13.83
N ASP A 75 0.03 8.08 14.70
CA ASP A 75 1.31 8.47 15.32
C ASP A 75 1.90 7.34 16.19
N LYS A 76 1.04 6.58 16.88
CA LYS A 76 1.44 5.42 17.67
C LYS A 76 1.87 4.26 16.79
N ASP A 77 1.19 4.03 15.68
CA ASP A 77 1.57 2.98 14.73
C ASP A 77 2.94 3.28 14.11
N VAL A 78 3.20 4.54 13.76
CA VAL A 78 4.51 5.00 13.26
C VAL A 78 5.60 4.85 14.33
N GLU A 79 5.31 5.15 15.61
CA GLU A 79 6.25 4.90 16.71
C GLU A 79 6.63 3.41 16.81
N VAL A 80 5.67 2.50 16.65
CA VAL A 80 5.91 1.04 16.70
C VAL A 80 6.73 0.58 15.49
N LEU A 81 6.44 1.06 14.28
CA LEU A 81 7.22 0.75 13.08
C LEU A 81 8.69 1.17 13.24
N LYS A 82 8.93 2.35 13.81
CA LYS A 82 10.29 2.84 14.13
C LYS A 82 11.00 1.93 15.14
N ARG A 83 10.30 1.49 16.19
CA ARG A 83 10.87 0.56 17.20
C ARG A 83 11.22 -0.80 16.61
N LEU A 84 10.42 -1.29 15.67
CA LEU A 84 10.70 -2.53 14.93
C LEU A 84 11.86 -2.40 13.92
N LYS A 85 12.27 -1.18 13.59
CA LYS A 85 13.34 -0.87 12.62
C LYS A 85 13.06 -1.45 11.23
N VAL A 86 11.79 -1.50 10.84
CA VAL A 86 11.41 -1.86 9.46
C VAL A 86 11.76 -0.72 8.52
N SER A 87 12.15 -1.09 7.30
CA SER A 87 12.48 -0.13 6.24
C SER A 87 11.26 0.29 5.43
N HIS A 88 10.21 -0.52 5.43
CA HIS A 88 8.99 -0.33 4.64
C HIS A 88 7.77 -0.68 5.48
N TYR A 89 6.64 -0.06 5.14
CA TYR A 89 5.34 -0.42 5.67
C TYR A 89 4.33 -0.43 4.53
N ARG A 90 3.66 -1.57 4.35
CA ARG A 90 2.62 -1.73 3.34
C ARG A 90 1.25 -1.63 4.00
N PHE A 91 0.44 -0.67 3.59
CA PHE A 91 -0.96 -0.58 4.02
C PHE A 91 -1.89 -0.55 2.81
N SER A 92 -3.20 -0.56 3.04
CA SER A 92 -4.22 -0.36 2.00
C SER A 92 -5.00 0.92 2.29
N VAL A 93 -5.68 1.48 1.28
CA VAL A 93 -6.39 2.75 1.41
C VAL A 93 -7.88 2.48 1.33
N SER A 94 -8.63 2.75 2.39
CA SER A 94 -10.08 2.57 2.38
C SER A 94 -10.75 3.39 1.28
N TRP A 95 -11.21 2.71 0.22
CA TRP A 95 -11.94 3.33 -0.89
C TRP A 95 -13.06 4.26 -0.43
N PRO A 96 -14.07 3.79 0.33
CA PRO A 96 -15.19 4.64 0.68
C PRO A 96 -14.80 5.75 1.65
N ARG A 97 -13.59 5.71 2.23
CA ARG A 97 -13.06 6.85 2.98
C ARG A 97 -12.59 7.96 2.06
N VAL A 98 -12.03 7.64 0.89
CA VAL A 98 -11.57 8.63 -0.10
C VAL A 98 -12.68 9.04 -1.07
N LEU A 99 -13.48 8.08 -1.52
CA LEU A 99 -14.55 8.25 -2.51
C LEU A 99 -15.85 7.62 -1.96
N PRO A 100 -16.59 8.35 -1.09
CA PRO A 100 -17.71 7.80 -0.33
C PRO A 100 -18.87 7.25 -1.17
N ASP A 101 -19.09 7.80 -2.36
CA ASP A 101 -20.14 7.38 -3.29
C ASP A 101 -19.64 6.45 -4.39
N GLY A 102 -18.35 6.09 -4.37
CA GLY A 102 -17.73 5.25 -5.39
C GLY A 102 -17.31 5.99 -6.67
N THR A 103 -17.51 7.31 -6.74
CA THR A 103 -17.21 8.12 -7.93
C THR A 103 -16.20 9.22 -7.64
N ASN A 104 -15.57 9.75 -8.68
CA ASN A 104 -14.62 10.86 -8.55
C ASN A 104 -15.31 12.23 -8.40
N ASN A 105 -16.64 12.27 -8.41
CA ASN A 105 -17.40 13.52 -8.31
C ASN A 105 -17.39 14.08 -6.87
N HIS A 106 -17.19 13.20 -5.89
CA HIS A 106 -17.16 13.56 -4.49
C HIS A 106 -15.95 12.92 -3.80
N ILE A 107 -14.86 13.68 -3.75
CA ILE A 107 -13.66 13.31 -3.00
C ILE A 107 -13.82 13.76 -1.55
N ASN A 108 -13.60 12.85 -0.61
CA ASN A 108 -13.58 13.15 0.81
C ASN A 108 -12.18 13.61 1.23
N GLU A 109 -12.01 14.93 1.32
CA GLU A 109 -10.76 15.58 1.73
C GLU A 109 -10.25 15.11 3.10
N ALA A 110 -11.15 14.85 4.06
CA ALA A 110 -10.73 14.36 5.38
C ALA A 110 -10.17 12.93 5.30
N GLY A 111 -10.75 12.10 4.44
CA GLY A 111 -10.23 10.77 4.13
C GLY A 111 -8.89 10.82 3.41
N LEU A 112 -8.77 11.71 2.43
CA LEU A 112 -7.53 11.91 1.69
C LEU A 112 -6.39 12.41 2.59
N ASN A 113 -6.66 13.42 3.43
CA ASN A 113 -5.69 13.99 4.36
C ASN A 113 -5.16 12.96 5.38
N TYR A 114 -5.95 11.96 5.75
CA TYR A 114 -5.47 10.84 6.57
C TYR A 114 -4.35 10.06 5.89
N TYR A 115 -4.46 9.81 4.57
CA TYR A 115 -3.46 9.09 3.78
C TYR A 115 -2.34 9.97 3.21
N HIS A 116 -2.42 11.30 3.28
CA HIS A 116 -1.33 12.19 2.84
C HIS A 116 0.03 11.91 3.52
N ARG A 117 0.04 11.09 4.57
CA ARG A 117 1.22 10.66 5.32
C ARG A 117 1.93 9.43 4.71
N GLY A 118 1.39 8.81 3.65
CA GLY A 118 2.04 7.70 2.95
C GLY A 118 1.35 7.32 1.64
N TYR A 119 2.12 6.82 0.68
CA TYR A 119 1.60 6.36 -0.61
C TYR A 119 2.01 4.91 -0.87
N THR A 120 1.05 4.05 -1.23
CA THR A 120 1.26 2.62 -1.47
C THR A 120 0.32 2.13 -2.56
N ALA A 121 0.84 1.36 -3.52
CA ALA A 121 0.02 0.70 -4.52
C ALA A 121 -0.48 -0.66 -4.00
N TRP A 122 -1.79 -0.91 -4.12
CA TRP A 122 -2.32 -2.25 -3.87
C TRP A 122 -2.02 -3.18 -5.04
N SER A 123 -1.19 -4.14 -4.68
CA SER A 123 -0.57 -5.24 -5.43
C SER A 123 0.29 -4.86 -6.64
N LEU A 124 1.47 -5.47 -6.68
CA LEU A 124 2.34 -5.41 -7.86
C LEU A 124 1.66 -6.09 -9.05
N MET A 125 0.88 -7.15 -8.82
CA MET A 125 0.26 -7.98 -9.85
C MET A 125 -1.19 -8.26 -9.52
N ASP A 126 -2.02 -8.44 -10.54
CA ASP A 126 -3.39 -8.94 -10.39
C ASP A 126 -3.42 -10.22 -9.54
N ASN A 127 -4.19 -10.18 -8.46
CA ASN A 127 -4.27 -11.25 -7.46
C ASN A 127 -5.67 -11.89 -7.46
N PHE A 128 -5.77 -13.06 -6.82
CA PHE A 128 -7.03 -13.76 -6.65
C PHE A 128 -7.92 -13.04 -5.64
N GLU A 129 -9.17 -12.79 -6.03
CA GLU A 129 -10.15 -12.04 -5.24
C GLU A 129 -11.34 -12.93 -4.91
N TRP A 130 -11.20 -13.77 -3.87
CA TRP A 130 -12.24 -14.63 -3.28
C TRP A 130 -13.36 -15.06 -4.25
N ALA A 131 -14.54 -14.45 -4.14
CA ALA A 131 -15.74 -14.79 -4.92
C ALA A 131 -15.66 -14.39 -6.40
N ALA A 132 -14.77 -13.46 -6.77
CA ALA A 132 -14.57 -12.97 -8.14
C ALA A 132 -13.42 -13.68 -8.87
N GLY A 133 -12.59 -14.45 -8.16
CA GLY A 133 -11.46 -15.16 -8.77
C GLY A 133 -10.46 -14.20 -9.40
N TYR A 134 -10.15 -14.36 -10.68
CA TYR A 134 -9.19 -13.52 -11.43
C TYR A 134 -9.86 -12.58 -12.44
N SER A 135 -11.19 -12.38 -12.35
CA SER A 135 -11.88 -11.44 -13.23
C SER A 135 -11.46 -9.99 -12.92
N GLU A 136 -11.29 -9.70 -11.64
CA GLU A 136 -10.82 -8.42 -11.15
C GLU A 136 -9.31 -8.26 -11.34
N ARG A 137 -8.90 -7.05 -11.73
CA ARG A 137 -7.53 -6.76 -12.18
C ARG A 137 -6.98 -5.49 -11.55
N PHE A 138 -6.60 -5.59 -10.28
CA PHE A 138 -6.20 -4.44 -9.46
C PHE A 138 -4.70 -4.11 -9.46
N GLY A 139 -3.82 -5.05 -9.83
CA GLY A 139 -2.38 -4.84 -9.71
C GLY A 139 -1.79 -3.94 -10.78
N LEU A 140 -0.60 -3.40 -10.53
CA LEU A 140 0.16 -2.60 -11.51
C LEU A 140 0.51 -3.40 -12.78
N PHE A 141 0.62 -4.72 -12.66
CA PHE A 141 0.89 -5.64 -13.75
C PHE A 141 -0.27 -6.63 -13.94
N PHE A 142 -0.72 -6.77 -15.19
CA PHE A 142 -1.62 -7.83 -15.60
C PHE A 142 -0.86 -9.14 -15.80
N VAL A 143 -1.40 -10.24 -15.30
CA VAL A 143 -0.84 -11.58 -15.54
C VAL A 143 -1.70 -12.30 -16.58
N ASN A 144 -1.11 -12.59 -17.74
CA ASN A 144 -1.82 -13.35 -18.77
C ASN A 144 -1.88 -14.84 -18.39
N ARG A 145 -2.99 -15.25 -17.78
CA ARG A 145 -3.22 -16.63 -17.35
C ARG A 145 -3.60 -17.58 -18.49
N SER A 146 -3.91 -17.07 -19.68
CA SER A 146 -4.12 -17.90 -20.87
C SER A 146 -2.82 -18.43 -21.46
N ASN A 147 -1.68 -17.85 -21.06
CA ASN A 147 -0.35 -18.34 -21.42
C ASN A 147 0.27 -19.11 -20.23
N PRO A 148 0.73 -20.36 -20.41
CA PRO A 148 1.32 -21.16 -19.33
C PRO A 148 2.58 -20.53 -18.70
N THR A 149 3.27 -19.63 -19.39
CA THR A 149 4.43 -18.92 -18.83
C THR A 149 4.07 -17.74 -17.91
N LEU A 150 2.77 -17.40 -17.83
CA LEU A 150 2.22 -16.33 -17.00
C LEU A 150 2.96 -14.99 -17.17
N PRO A 151 3.10 -14.43 -18.37
CA PRO A 151 3.86 -13.19 -18.56
C PRO A 151 3.20 -12.02 -17.81
N ARG A 152 4.02 -11.15 -17.22
CA ARG A 152 3.60 -9.95 -16.47
C ARG A 152 3.66 -8.75 -17.43
N ILE A 153 2.51 -8.14 -17.68
CA ILE A 153 2.35 -7.05 -18.64
C ILE A 153 2.07 -5.76 -17.84
N PRO A 154 2.93 -4.73 -17.91
CA PRO A 154 2.71 -3.49 -17.17
C PRO A 154 1.45 -2.79 -17.66
N LYS A 155 0.65 -2.27 -16.72
CA LYS A 155 -0.45 -1.34 -17.02
C LYS A 155 0.08 0.09 -17.01
N ASN A 156 -0.68 1.04 -17.56
CA ASN A 156 -0.30 2.46 -17.56
C ASN A 156 -0.04 3.02 -16.14
N SER A 157 -0.73 2.48 -15.14
CA SER A 157 -0.52 2.83 -13.72
C SER A 157 0.89 2.47 -13.22
N ALA A 158 1.55 1.45 -13.78
CA ALA A 158 2.91 1.07 -13.40
C ALA A 158 3.92 2.18 -13.71
N SER A 159 3.87 2.77 -14.91
CA SER A 159 4.75 3.88 -15.30
C SER A 159 4.48 5.14 -14.47
N ARG A 160 3.22 5.41 -14.15
CA ARG A 160 2.85 6.55 -13.28
C ARG A 160 3.34 6.35 -11.85
N TYR A 161 3.20 5.14 -11.30
CA TYR A 161 3.70 4.81 -9.96
C TYR A 161 5.23 4.88 -9.90
N ALA A 162 5.93 4.40 -10.94
CA ALA A 162 7.37 4.53 -11.06
C ALA A 162 7.81 6.01 -11.06
N SER A 163 7.10 6.87 -11.79
CA SER A 163 7.36 8.31 -11.82
C SER A 163 7.20 8.95 -10.44
N ILE A 164 6.15 8.60 -9.70
CA ILE A 164 5.91 9.11 -8.33
C ILE A 164 7.06 8.70 -7.40
N ILE A 165 7.53 7.46 -7.51
CA ILE A 165 8.68 6.97 -6.73
C ILE A 165 9.94 7.76 -7.09
N THR A 166 10.26 7.87 -8.38
CA THR A 166 11.47 8.58 -8.85
C THR A 166 11.48 10.04 -8.45
N CYS A 167 10.31 10.69 -8.48
CA CYS A 167 10.15 12.10 -8.14
C CYS A 167 9.88 12.35 -6.66
N ASN A 168 9.81 11.29 -5.83
CA ASN A 168 9.42 11.36 -4.42
C ASN A 168 8.16 12.22 -4.18
N GLY A 169 7.19 12.14 -5.07
CA GLY A 169 6.03 13.04 -5.08
C GLY A 169 5.29 13.08 -6.41
N PHE A 170 4.24 13.91 -6.46
CA PHE A 170 3.45 14.15 -7.67
C PHE A 170 3.98 15.39 -8.37
N PRO A 171 4.69 15.26 -9.51
CA PRO A 171 5.18 16.42 -10.25
C PRO A 171 4.00 17.25 -10.76
N ASP A 172 4.01 18.57 -10.50
CA ASP A 172 3.00 19.49 -11.00
C ASP A 172 3.13 19.65 -12.53
N PRO A 173 2.10 19.30 -13.33
CA PRO A 173 2.15 19.46 -14.78
C PRO A 173 2.37 20.90 -15.24
N ALA A 174 2.01 21.88 -14.41
CA ALA A 174 2.17 23.30 -14.73
C ALA A 174 3.63 23.78 -14.61
N LEU A 175 4.49 23.04 -13.91
CA LEU A 175 5.90 23.38 -13.72
C LEU A 175 6.81 22.86 -14.84
N GLY A 176 6.23 22.24 -15.88
CA GLY A 176 6.97 21.66 -17.01
C GLY A 176 7.47 20.24 -16.74
N PRO A 177 8.30 19.65 -17.63
CA PRO A 177 8.87 18.32 -17.40
C PRO A 177 9.74 18.36 -16.14
N HIS A 178 9.31 17.65 -15.11
CA HIS A 178 10.01 17.60 -13.83
C HIS A 178 11.36 16.90 -14.00
N GLU A 179 12.43 17.43 -13.39
CA GLU A 179 13.82 16.98 -13.62
C GLU A 179 14.03 15.46 -13.39
N CYS A 180 13.38 14.90 -12.36
CA CYS A 180 13.32 13.45 -12.07
C CYS A 180 12.63 12.57 -13.16
N LEU A 181 11.90 13.17 -14.11
CA LEU A 181 11.28 12.48 -15.23
C LEU A 181 12.19 12.41 -16.46
N ASN A 182 13.35 13.08 -16.42
CA ASN A 182 14.37 12.93 -17.44
C ASN A 182 15.07 11.59 -17.23
N PRO A 183 15.03 10.65 -18.20
CA PRO A 183 15.86 9.47 -18.12
C PRO A 183 17.32 9.92 -18.11
N GLU A 184 18.08 9.56 -17.06
CA GLU A 184 19.54 9.66 -17.07
C GLU A 184 20.04 9.00 -18.37
N PRO A 185 20.85 9.69 -19.20
CA PRO A 185 21.42 9.07 -20.38
C PRO A 185 22.27 7.88 -19.94
N GLU A 186 22.10 6.72 -20.59
CA GLU A 186 22.85 5.50 -20.29
C GLU A 186 24.36 5.78 -20.32
N GLY A 187 24.97 5.97 -19.15
CA GLY A 187 26.38 6.31 -19.05
C GLY A 187 26.87 6.49 -17.62
N ASN A 188 27.42 5.41 -17.05
CA ASN A 188 28.31 5.38 -15.87
C ASN A 188 27.96 6.30 -14.68
N VAL A 189 27.14 5.81 -13.75
CA VAL A 189 27.06 6.41 -12.41
C VAL A 189 27.67 5.46 -11.38
N MET A 190 28.89 5.79 -10.97
CA MET A 190 29.46 5.38 -9.70
C MET A 190 28.60 6.00 -8.58
N LEU A 191 28.10 5.17 -7.66
CA LEU A 191 27.35 5.60 -6.48
C LEU A 191 28.18 6.61 -5.67
N SER A 192 27.69 7.85 -5.57
CA SER A 192 28.11 8.81 -4.55
C SER A 192 27.11 8.82 -3.38
N PRO A 193 27.53 9.21 -2.16
CA PRO A 193 26.74 9.05 -0.95
C PRO A 193 25.61 10.10 -0.89
N LEU A 194 24.43 9.68 -0.42
CA LEU A 194 23.35 10.58 -0.05
C LEU A 194 23.82 11.55 1.04
N ASP A 195 23.95 12.83 0.70
CA ASP A 195 23.95 13.91 1.68
C ASP A 195 22.70 14.79 1.51
N SER A 196 21.93 14.85 2.59
CA SER A 196 20.97 15.89 3.03
C SER A 196 20.08 16.56 1.98
N LEU A 197 18.79 16.18 1.93
CA LEU A 197 17.72 17.11 1.54
C LEU A 197 16.99 17.63 2.77
N ASP A 198 17.24 18.91 3.06
CA ASP A 198 16.53 19.74 4.02
C ASP A 198 15.10 20.00 3.52
N CYS A 199 14.10 19.67 4.33
CA CYS A 199 12.68 19.81 3.99
C CYS A 199 12.13 21.03 4.71
N THR A 200 12.37 22.21 4.14
CA THR A 200 11.64 23.41 4.51
C THR A 200 11.07 24.08 3.25
N THR A 201 9.77 24.37 3.33
CA THR A 201 8.93 25.12 2.38
C THR A 201 8.44 24.43 1.11
N ALA A 202 7.19 23.95 1.15
CA ALA A 202 6.24 24.14 0.05
C ALA A 202 4.80 24.16 0.58
N LYS A 203 4.15 25.32 0.43
CA LYS A 203 2.73 25.58 0.69
C LYS A 203 1.92 25.18 -0.55
N TYR A 204 0.84 24.42 -0.35
CA TYR A 204 -0.41 24.22 -1.14
C TYR A 204 -0.29 24.21 -2.69
N THR A 205 -0.91 23.31 -3.46
CA THR A 205 -2.35 22.99 -3.53
C THR A 205 -2.50 21.80 -4.50
N CYS A 206 -3.27 20.77 -4.17
CA CYS A 206 -3.44 19.60 -5.04
C CYS A 206 -4.66 19.79 -5.97
N ASN A 207 -4.42 20.11 -7.24
CA ASN A 207 -5.44 20.00 -8.28
C ASN A 207 -5.41 18.58 -8.86
N ILE A 208 -6.37 17.76 -8.46
CA ILE A 208 -6.58 16.43 -9.04
C ILE A 208 -7.40 16.61 -10.32
N LEU A 209 -6.72 16.69 -11.46
CA LEU A 209 -7.37 16.52 -12.77
C LEU A 209 -6.67 15.46 -13.61
N GLU A 210 -7.53 14.56 -14.10
CA GLU A 210 -7.40 13.76 -15.31
C GLU A 210 -6.21 12.78 -15.39
N ASN A 211 -6.44 11.54 -14.96
CA ASN A 211 -6.53 10.44 -15.91
C ASN A 211 -7.09 9.17 -15.24
N LYS A 212 -7.94 8.51 -16.00
CA LYS A 212 -8.84 7.43 -15.60
C LYS A 212 -8.09 6.24 -14.99
N TYR A 213 -8.72 5.66 -13.97
CA TYR A 213 -8.38 4.39 -13.29
C TYR A 213 -7.15 4.42 -12.37
N ILE A 214 -7.24 5.13 -11.25
CA ILE A 214 -6.55 4.69 -10.03
C ILE A 214 -7.64 4.22 -9.09
N PHE A 215 -7.80 2.90 -9.00
CA PHE A 215 -8.71 2.28 -8.07
C PHE A 215 -7.90 1.66 -6.90
N ILE A 216 -8.08 2.12 -5.64
CA ILE A 216 -7.40 1.61 -4.43
C ILE A 216 -8.43 1.16 -3.36
N PHE A 217 -8.42 -0.12 -2.99
CA PHE A 217 -9.26 -0.71 -1.92
C PHE A 217 -8.65 -0.63 -0.52
#